data_AF-A0A8S3QUQ6-F1
#
_entry.id   AF-A0A8S3QUQ6-F1
#
_cell.length_a   1.000
_cell.length_b   1.000
_cell.length_c   1.000
_cell.angle_alpha   90.00
_cell.angle_beta   90.00
_cell.angle_gamma   90.00
#
_symmetry.space_group_name_H-M   'P 1'
#
loop_
_entity.id
_entity.type
_entity.pdbx_description
1 polymer ?
#
loop_
_entity_poly.entity_id
_entity_poly.type
_entity_poly.pdbx_seq_one_letter_code
_entity_poly.pdbx_strand_id
1 'polypeptide(L)'
;MSTPIDIDQLEFELTHYPDKHFVFNLINGLRYGFDTGINKFPDDVTKLVDDELRKGYLIGPFTKPPFDTYRISPICIVEGKYSAPHNNDEHHSINDLINKEDYSLTYVRIDDAIKIIKSLGIKSQLYATRNMNTMLYVFNSLKIPLSAHKTVGPSTSLEYLGIILDSMHMIAKLPDEKLVRIKDILYSYLNRRSCTKREMLSLLGHLNYACKVIIPGRSFVSYLLTLAHSVRELYHHVTITKGCRDDMAMWFKFLSQWNGISFFISDNVINASDFHLFTDASSTIGYGGYFRKRWFQGIWPDDFIRPDEESFSMAYLEVYPIVISAILWGHEWSTKRILFHCDNMSSVYIINKGRSKCNVIMNLVRRLTWCAAKFNFVVHAVHVPGKENNIADALSRYQMKRFRQLAPDASPNPCTCPPHSEILWS
;
A
#
# COMPACT_ATOMS: atom_id res chain seq x y z
N MET A 1 -32.78 -16.57 18.29
CA MET A 1 -32.30 -16.59 16.88
C MET A 1 -31.63 -17.94 16.64
N SER A 2 -31.65 -18.51 15.43
CA SER A 2 -30.92 -19.76 15.17
C SER A 2 -29.45 -19.49 14.86
N THR A 3 -28.58 -19.57 15.87
CA THR A 3 -27.13 -19.67 15.64
C THR A 3 -26.80 -21.05 15.04
N PRO A 4 -25.84 -21.16 14.09
CA PRO A 4 -25.36 -22.45 13.59
C PRO A 4 -24.34 -23.13 14.51
N ILE A 5 -24.01 -22.51 15.65
CA ILE A 5 -23.05 -23.02 16.63
C ILE A 5 -23.76 -23.95 17.61
N ASP A 6 -23.18 -25.12 17.89
CA ASP A 6 -23.62 -25.96 19.00
C ASP A 6 -23.23 -25.29 20.34
N ILE A 7 -24.21 -24.68 21.01
CA ILE A 7 -23.96 -23.87 22.20
C ILE A 7 -23.68 -24.74 23.43
N ASP A 8 -24.30 -25.92 23.51
CA ASP A 8 -24.09 -26.85 24.62
C ASP A 8 -22.67 -27.45 24.57
N GLN A 9 -22.19 -27.81 23.37
CA GLN A 9 -20.79 -28.20 23.19
C GLN A 9 -19.84 -27.00 23.41
N LEU A 10 -20.16 -25.80 22.94
CA LEU A 10 -19.30 -24.62 23.14
C LEU A 10 -19.13 -24.29 24.64
N GLU A 11 -20.20 -24.38 25.42
CA GLU A 11 -20.15 -24.19 26.88
C GLU A 11 -19.28 -25.27 27.54
N PHE A 12 -19.40 -26.53 27.12
CA PHE A 12 -18.54 -27.62 27.58
C PHE A 12 -17.05 -27.39 27.27
N GLU A 13 -16.68 -27.04 26.04
CA GLU A 13 -15.28 -26.74 25.67
C GLU A 13 -14.72 -25.55 26.48
N LEU A 14 -15.56 -24.56 26.80
CA LEU A 14 -15.17 -23.38 27.59
C LEU A 14 -15.17 -23.60 29.11
N THR A 15 -15.50 -24.80 29.60
CA THR A 15 -15.48 -25.17 31.04
C THR A 15 -14.14 -24.85 31.71
N HIS A 16 -13.02 -24.87 30.98
CA HIS A 16 -11.68 -24.58 31.50
C HIS A 16 -11.11 -23.21 31.09
N TYR A 17 -11.85 -22.39 30.34
CA TYR A 17 -11.38 -21.06 29.92
C TYR A 17 -11.23 -20.11 31.14
N PRO A 18 -10.18 -19.25 31.22
CA PRO A 18 -9.91 -18.48 32.45
C PRO A 18 -10.97 -17.43 32.78
N ASP A 19 -11.44 -16.68 31.78
CA ASP A 19 -12.42 -15.61 32.00
C ASP A 19 -13.85 -16.19 31.96
N LYS A 20 -14.40 -16.44 33.16
CA LYS A 20 -15.78 -16.93 33.31
C LYS A 20 -16.85 -15.90 33.00
N HIS A 21 -16.55 -14.60 33.14
CA HIS A 21 -17.50 -13.54 32.84
C HIS A 21 -17.67 -13.38 31.32
N PHE A 22 -16.56 -13.44 30.57
CA PHE A 22 -16.61 -13.51 29.11
C PHE A 22 -17.37 -14.74 28.60
N VAL A 23 -17.09 -15.94 29.15
CA VAL A 23 -17.80 -17.18 28.75
C VAL A 23 -19.31 -17.07 29.04
N PHE A 24 -19.69 -16.61 30.23
CA PHE A 24 -21.09 -16.41 30.59
C PHE A 24 -21.80 -15.44 29.63
N ASN A 25 -21.18 -14.30 29.32
CA ASN A 25 -21.74 -13.33 28.37
C ASN A 25 -21.82 -13.88 26.94
N LEU A 26 -20.80 -14.62 26.48
CA LEU A 26 -20.76 -15.24 25.16
C LEU A 26 -21.85 -16.31 24.98
N ILE A 27 -21.98 -17.23 25.95
CA ILE A 27 -22.97 -18.30 25.92
C ILE A 27 -24.39 -17.74 26.02
N ASN A 28 -24.67 -16.84 26.97
CA ASN A 28 -25.99 -16.22 27.09
C ASN A 28 -26.33 -15.36 25.85
N GLY A 29 -25.35 -14.64 25.29
CA GLY A 29 -25.52 -13.87 24.06
C GLY A 29 -25.86 -14.74 22.85
N LEU A 30 -25.32 -15.97 22.79
CA LEU A 30 -25.66 -16.96 21.75
C LEU A 30 -27.00 -17.68 21.99
N ARG A 31 -27.35 -18.00 23.24
CA ARG A 31 -28.62 -18.66 23.60
C ARG A 31 -29.83 -17.71 23.49
N TYR A 32 -29.68 -16.48 23.98
CA TYR A 32 -30.79 -15.56 24.25
C TYR A 32 -30.70 -14.23 23.46
N GLY A 33 -29.53 -13.90 22.92
CA GLY A 33 -29.24 -12.66 22.21
C GLY A 33 -28.31 -11.74 22.99
N PHE A 34 -27.40 -11.06 22.29
CA PHE A 34 -26.54 -10.04 22.88
C PHE A 34 -27.33 -8.74 23.10
N ASP A 35 -27.17 -8.13 24.28
CA ASP A 35 -27.54 -6.72 24.45
C ASP A 35 -26.65 -5.85 23.56
N THR A 36 -27.28 -4.92 22.85
CA THR A 36 -26.61 -3.98 21.94
C THR A 36 -26.51 -2.58 22.53
N GLY A 37 -27.11 -2.33 23.70
CA GLY A 37 -27.18 -1.02 24.37
C GLY A 37 -28.13 -0.01 23.70
N ILE A 38 -28.70 -0.34 22.53
CA ILE A 38 -29.50 0.60 21.74
C ILE A 38 -30.98 0.53 22.16
N ASN A 39 -31.34 1.32 23.16
CA ASN A 39 -32.73 1.43 23.64
C ASN A 39 -33.68 2.07 22.61
N LYS A 40 -33.20 3.10 21.89
CA LYS A 40 -33.98 3.93 20.96
C LYS A 40 -33.10 4.50 19.82
N PHE A 41 -33.75 5.11 18.83
CA PHE A 41 -33.61 4.78 17.40
C PHE A 41 -34.14 6.08 16.57
N PRO A 42 -34.00 6.47 15.25
CA PRO A 42 -35.13 7.18 14.52
C PRO A 42 -35.63 6.72 13.10
N ASP A 43 -36.85 7.15 12.69
CA ASP A 43 -38.00 6.25 12.36
C ASP A 43 -38.36 5.69 10.94
N ASP A 44 -38.31 6.39 9.79
CA ASP A 44 -39.03 5.91 8.56
C ASP A 44 -38.31 4.82 7.73
N VAL A 45 -39.12 3.87 7.24
CA VAL A 45 -38.74 2.67 6.47
C VAL A 45 -39.86 2.18 5.50
N THR A 46 -41.02 2.86 5.44
CA THR A 46 -42.33 2.22 5.23
C THR A 46 -42.45 1.28 4.01
N LYS A 47 -42.12 1.72 2.79
CA LYS A 47 -42.42 0.97 1.55
C LYS A 47 -41.65 -0.35 1.37
N LEU A 48 -40.48 -0.51 2.00
CA LEU A 48 -39.69 -1.74 1.87
C LEU A 48 -40.19 -2.82 2.84
N VAL A 49 -40.80 -2.40 3.95
CA VAL A 49 -41.39 -3.27 4.98
C VAL A 49 -42.64 -3.98 4.44
N ASP A 50 -43.49 -3.30 3.67
CA ASP A 50 -44.71 -3.86 3.08
C ASP A 50 -44.47 -5.12 2.21
N ASP A 51 -43.33 -5.19 1.53
CA ASP A 51 -42.96 -6.28 0.62
C ASP A 51 -42.38 -7.49 1.37
N GLU A 52 -41.61 -7.26 2.44
CA GLU A 52 -41.07 -8.31 3.31
C GLU A 52 -42.13 -8.88 4.27
N LEU A 53 -43.08 -8.05 4.72
CA LEU A 53 -44.28 -8.49 5.45
C LEU A 53 -45.13 -9.45 4.61
N ARG A 54 -45.35 -9.15 3.32
CA ARG A 54 -46.09 -10.03 2.39
C ARG A 54 -45.40 -11.38 2.14
N LYS A 55 -44.10 -11.50 2.44
CA LYS A 55 -43.34 -12.77 2.39
C LYS A 55 -43.35 -13.53 3.72
N GLY A 56 -43.90 -12.95 4.79
CA GLY A 56 -43.89 -13.53 6.14
C GLY A 56 -42.53 -13.45 6.84
N TYR A 57 -41.59 -12.64 6.34
CA TYR A 57 -40.24 -12.52 6.90
C TYR A 57 -40.12 -11.44 8.00
N LEU A 58 -41.18 -10.67 8.23
CA LEU A 58 -41.30 -9.66 9.29
C LEU A 58 -42.63 -9.82 10.05
N ILE A 59 -42.70 -9.26 11.26
CA ILE A 59 -43.92 -9.18 12.08
C ILE A 59 -44.19 -7.70 12.36
N GLY A 60 -45.35 -7.21 11.93
CA GLY A 60 -45.72 -5.79 11.94
C GLY A 60 -46.76 -5.46 10.86
N PRO A 61 -46.95 -4.18 10.48
CA PRO A 61 -46.39 -2.99 11.13
C PRO A 61 -47.20 -2.60 12.37
N PHE A 62 -46.56 -1.91 13.32
CA PHE A 62 -47.23 -1.44 14.53
C PHE A 62 -47.75 -0.01 14.35
N THR A 63 -48.93 0.30 14.88
CA THR A 63 -49.61 1.62 14.69
C THR A 63 -48.97 2.77 15.47
N LYS A 64 -47.92 2.49 16.24
CA LYS A 64 -46.99 3.42 16.87
C LYS A 64 -45.59 2.78 16.86
N PRO A 65 -44.49 3.57 16.88
CA PRO A 65 -43.17 3.02 17.16
C PRO A 65 -43.20 2.22 18.47
N PRO A 66 -42.65 0.99 18.52
CA PRO A 66 -42.71 0.16 19.72
C PRO A 66 -41.85 0.72 20.88
N PHE A 67 -40.92 1.63 20.56
CA PHE A 67 -40.05 2.35 21.49
C PHE A 67 -39.94 3.80 20.99
N ASP A 68 -39.82 4.79 21.88
CA ASP A 68 -40.12 6.22 21.57
C ASP A 68 -39.14 6.96 20.62
N THR A 69 -38.38 6.24 19.79
CA THR A 69 -37.47 6.73 18.74
C THR A 69 -37.06 5.48 17.89
N TYR A 70 -37.17 5.44 16.53
CA TYR A 70 -37.21 4.30 15.52
C TYR A 70 -36.09 3.88 14.44
N ARG A 71 -34.76 3.88 14.65
CA ARG A 71 -33.58 3.76 13.74
C ARG A 71 -33.64 2.73 12.63
N ILE A 72 -33.04 3.16 11.52
CA ILE A 72 -32.37 2.30 10.54
C ILE A 72 -30.98 2.80 10.15
N SER A 73 -30.08 1.85 9.83
CA SER A 73 -29.11 2.04 8.75
C SER A 73 -29.89 1.78 7.45
N PRO A 74 -29.78 2.60 6.39
CA PRO A 74 -30.60 2.43 5.19
C PRO A 74 -30.48 1.01 4.64
N ILE A 75 -31.59 0.26 4.69
CA ILE A 75 -31.69 -1.07 4.09
C ILE A 75 -31.83 -0.85 2.59
N CYS A 76 -30.69 -0.72 1.91
CA CYS A 76 -30.63 -0.78 0.47
C CYS A 76 -30.99 -2.21 0.02
N ILE A 77 -32.23 -2.43 -0.38
CA ILE A 77 -32.61 -3.61 -1.18
C ILE A 77 -31.97 -3.43 -2.57
N VAL A 78 -30.71 -3.89 -2.68
CA VAL A 78 -29.87 -3.83 -3.88
C VAL A 78 -29.06 -5.11 -3.98
N GLU A 79 -29.02 -5.72 -5.16
CA GLU A 79 -28.25 -6.93 -5.44
C GLU A 79 -26.73 -6.61 -5.50
N GLY A 80 -26.02 -6.68 -4.36
CA GLY A 80 -24.59 -6.39 -4.37
C GLY A 80 -23.85 -6.57 -3.04
N LYS A 81 -22.51 -6.54 -3.11
CA LYS A 81 -21.64 -6.53 -1.91
C LYS A 81 -21.48 -5.11 -1.36
N TYR A 82 -21.56 -5.00 -0.04
CA TYR A 82 -21.57 -3.75 0.71
C TYR A 82 -20.43 -2.76 0.39
N SER A 83 -20.77 -1.48 0.45
CA SER A 83 -19.90 -0.40 0.94
C SER A 83 -20.47 0.10 2.27
N ALA A 84 -19.63 0.60 3.18
CA ALA A 84 -20.09 1.09 4.48
C ALA A 84 -21.01 2.32 4.33
N PRO A 85 -22.01 2.52 5.22
CA PRO A 85 -22.91 3.67 5.15
C PRO A 85 -22.14 4.98 5.30
N HIS A 86 -22.45 5.95 4.44
CA HIS A 86 -21.92 7.31 4.54
C HIS A 86 -22.66 8.10 5.62
N ASN A 87 -21.93 8.89 6.41
CA ASN A 87 -22.55 9.88 7.29
C ASN A 87 -23.14 11.03 6.45
N ASN A 88 -24.33 11.50 6.84
CA ASN A 88 -24.87 12.81 6.47
C ASN A 88 -24.88 13.69 7.73
N ASP A 89 -24.78 15.01 7.58
CA ASP A 89 -24.73 15.94 8.72
C ASP A 89 -26.01 15.92 9.59
N GLU A 90 -27.14 15.47 9.01
CA GLU A 90 -28.42 15.28 9.70
C GLU A 90 -28.58 13.86 10.28
N HIS A 91 -27.80 12.88 9.81
CA HIS A 91 -27.98 11.45 10.11
C HIS A 91 -26.62 10.74 10.32
N HIS A 92 -26.17 10.72 11.59
CA HIS A 92 -25.01 9.94 12.03
C HIS A 92 -25.25 8.42 11.90
N SER A 93 -24.22 7.68 11.46
CA SER A 93 -24.27 6.22 11.28
C SER A 93 -24.60 5.47 12.58
N ILE A 94 -25.18 4.26 12.47
CA ILE A 94 -25.30 3.33 13.60
C ILE A 94 -23.92 3.02 14.19
N ASN A 95 -22.88 2.98 13.35
CA ASN A 95 -21.50 2.70 13.76
C ASN A 95 -20.86 3.83 14.59
N ASP A 96 -21.53 4.98 14.75
CA ASP A 96 -21.10 6.04 15.66
C ASP A 96 -21.68 5.88 17.08
N LEU A 97 -22.64 4.97 17.29
CA LEU A 97 -23.14 4.56 18.63
C LEU A 97 -22.33 3.41 19.24
N ILE A 98 -21.56 2.69 18.43
CA ILE A 98 -20.71 1.58 18.87
C ILE A 98 -19.43 2.15 19.48
N ASN A 99 -19.11 1.80 20.73
CA ASN A 99 -17.84 2.23 21.31
C ASN A 99 -16.67 1.62 20.52
N LYS A 100 -15.84 2.50 19.93
CA LYS A 100 -14.73 2.13 19.05
C LYS A 100 -13.54 1.57 19.82
N GLU A 101 -13.51 1.73 21.15
CA GLU A 101 -12.53 1.09 22.03
C GLU A 101 -12.93 -0.36 22.33
N ASP A 102 -14.14 -0.59 22.85
CA ASP A 102 -14.66 -1.92 23.21
C ASP A 102 -14.87 -2.86 22.00
N TYR A 103 -15.27 -2.31 20.85
CA TYR A 103 -15.73 -3.08 19.68
C TYR A 103 -14.90 -2.82 18.40
N SER A 104 -13.58 -2.64 18.54
CA SER A 104 -12.68 -2.34 17.42
C SER A 104 -12.54 -3.49 16.40
N LEU A 105 -12.99 -3.26 15.16
CA LEU A 105 -12.95 -4.25 14.08
C LEU A 105 -11.62 -4.19 13.30
N THR A 106 -10.64 -5.01 13.70
CA THR A 106 -9.31 -5.06 13.07
C THR A 106 -9.30 -5.94 11.81
N TYR A 107 -9.24 -5.31 10.63
CA TYR A 107 -9.11 -6.01 9.35
C TYR A 107 -7.67 -6.47 9.07
N VAL A 108 -7.52 -7.79 8.86
CA VAL A 108 -6.27 -8.43 8.40
C VAL A 108 -5.79 -7.91 7.04
N ARG A 109 -4.48 -7.79 6.85
CA ARG A 109 -3.86 -7.21 5.64
C ARG A 109 -2.92 -8.20 4.95
N ILE A 110 -2.63 -7.96 3.67
CA ILE A 110 -1.56 -8.65 2.93
C ILE A 110 -0.23 -8.55 3.69
N ASP A 111 0.10 -7.35 4.14
CA ASP A 111 1.34 -7.05 4.89
C ASP A 111 1.45 -7.92 6.17
N ASP A 112 0.35 -8.41 6.75
CA ASP A 112 0.37 -9.26 7.96
C ASP A 112 0.58 -10.75 7.61
N ALA A 113 -0.07 -11.25 6.56
CA ALA A 113 0.21 -12.58 6.02
C ALA A 113 1.68 -12.70 5.56
N ILE A 114 2.23 -11.66 4.93
CA ILE A 114 3.65 -11.62 4.51
C ILE A 114 4.59 -11.68 5.74
N LYS A 115 4.29 -10.96 6.84
CA LYS A 115 5.08 -11.07 8.10
C LYS A 115 5.05 -12.51 8.64
N ILE A 116 3.89 -13.15 8.68
CA ILE A 116 3.72 -14.53 9.18
C ILE A 116 4.52 -15.52 8.31
N ILE A 117 4.45 -15.41 6.98
CA ILE A 117 5.23 -16.26 6.09
C ILE A 117 6.74 -16.03 6.28
N LYS A 118 7.17 -14.77 6.47
CA LYS A 118 8.58 -14.43 6.74
C LYS A 118 9.09 -14.93 8.09
N SER A 119 8.25 -14.94 9.14
CA SER A 119 8.65 -15.40 10.48
C SER A 119 8.66 -16.94 10.61
N LEU A 120 7.74 -17.64 9.93
CA LEU A 120 7.69 -19.11 9.94
C LEU A 120 8.60 -19.75 8.87
N GLY A 121 8.88 -19.03 7.79
CA GLY A 121 9.80 -19.42 6.73
C GLY A 121 9.32 -20.58 5.83
N ILE A 122 10.23 -20.98 4.93
CA ILE A 122 10.01 -21.91 3.81
C ILE A 122 9.60 -23.33 4.27
N LYS A 123 9.85 -23.71 5.52
CA LYS A 123 9.56 -25.06 6.07
C LYS A 123 8.40 -25.08 7.08
N SER A 124 7.51 -24.10 6.99
CA SER A 124 6.34 -23.93 7.86
C SER A 124 5.18 -24.91 7.63
N GLN A 125 5.26 -25.76 6.60
CA GLN A 125 4.17 -26.66 6.18
C GLN A 125 3.62 -27.53 7.33
N LEU A 126 4.47 -28.11 8.19
CA LEU A 126 4.01 -28.94 9.32
C LEU A 126 3.17 -28.14 10.34
N TYR A 127 3.56 -26.89 10.61
CA TYR A 127 2.78 -25.98 11.46
C TYR A 127 1.46 -25.59 10.80
N ALA A 128 1.46 -25.33 9.49
CA ALA A 128 0.24 -25.05 8.73
C ALA A 128 -0.73 -26.26 8.74
N THR A 129 -0.23 -27.47 8.50
CA THR A 129 -1.02 -28.72 8.58
C THR A 129 -1.61 -28.91 9.98
N ARG A 130 -0.78 -28.77 11.04
CA ARG A 130 -1.24 -28.88 12.43
C ARG A 130 -2.34 -27.86 12.74
N ASN A 131 -2.11 -26.59 12.44
CA ASN A 131 -3.06 -25.52 12.76
C ASN A 131 -4.37 -25.67 11.98
N MET A 132 -4.30 -26.07 10.71
CA MET A 132 -5.50 -26.37 9.90
C MET A 132 -6.27 -27.57 10.45
N ASN A 133 -5.59 -28.66 10.81
CA ASN A 133 -6.24 -29.83 11.42
C ASN A 133 -6.90 -29.49 12.77
N THR A 134 -6.24 -28.67 13.62
CA THR A 134 -6.85 -28.17 14.87
C THR A 134 -8.08 -27.30 14.59
N MET A 135 -8.03 -26.40 13.60
CA MET A 135 -9.18 -25.57 13.22
C MET A 135 -10.35 -26.42 12.70
N LEU A 136 -10.07 -27.39 11.81
CA LEU A 136 -11.09 -28.30 11.28
C LEU A 136 -11.73 -29.15 12.39
N TYR A 137 -10.93 -29.65 13.34
CA TYR A 137 -11.43 -30.39 14.50
C TYR A 137 -12.38 -29.53 15.33
N VAL A 138 -11.95 -28.33 15.76
CA VAL A 138 -12.76 -27.43 16.59
C VAL A 138 -14.06 -27.02 15.88
N PHE A 139 -14.00 -26.69 14.57
CA PHE A 139 -15.18 -26.31 13.80
C PHE A 139 -16.18 -27.47 13.68
N ASN A 140 -15.71 -28.70 13.43
CA ASN A 140 -16.57 -29.87 13.35
C ASN A 140 -17.20 -30.21 14.70
N SER A 141 -16.44 -30.15 15.81
CA SER A 141 -16.97 -30.39 17.17
C SER A 141 -18.07 -29.40 17.54
N LEU A 142 -17.88 -28.11 17.20
CA LEU A 142 -18.86 -27.04 17.44
C LEU A 142 -19.96 -26.94 16.35
N LYS A 143 -19.99 -27.88 15.39
CA LYS A 143 -20.89 -27.92 14.22
C LYS A 143 -20.86 -26.67 13.32
N ILE A 144 -19.80 -25.86 13.40
CA ILE A 144 -19.64 -24.61 12.65
C ILE A 144 -19.43 -24.94 11.15
N PRO A 145 -20.31 -24.47 10.25
CA PRO A 145 -20.29 -24.87 8.84
C PRO A 145 -19.06 -24.32 8.10
N LEU A 146 -18.23 -25.23 7.60
CA LEU A 146 -17.05 -24.91 6.79
C LEU A 146 -17.43 -24.67 5.32
N SER A 147 -16.90 -23.60 4.75
CA SER A 147 -17.12 -23.26 3.34
C SER A 147 -16.03 -23.89 2.48
N ALA A 148 -16.36 -24.99 1.77
CA ALA A 148 -15.38 -25.79 1.03
C ALA A 148 -14.52 -24.96 0.06
N HIS A 149 -15.12 -24.04 -0.72
CA HIS A 149 -14.39 -23.17 -1.65
C HIS A 149 -13.48 -22.12 -0.98
N LYS A 150 -13.52 -21.98 0.35
CA LYS A 150 -12.62 -21.12 1.16
C LYS A 150 -11.65 -21.94 2.01
N THR A 151 -11.85 -23.25 2.10
CA THR A 151 -11.10 -24.15 2.99
C THR A 151 -10.01 -24.83 2.18
N VAL A 152 -9.00 -24.05 1.78
CA VAL A 152 -7.94 -24.46 0.85
C VAL A 152 -6.59 -24.48 1.56
N GLY A 153 -5.91 -25.63 1.50
CA GLY A 153 -4.59 -25.83 2.09
C GLY A 153 -4.45 -27.19 2.77
N PRO A 154 -3.34 -27.43 3.51
CA PRO A 154 -2.16 -26.57 3.59
C PRO A 154 -1.42 -26.52 2.25
N SER A 155 -1.17 -25.32 1.73
CA SER A 155 -0.52 -25.08 0.42
C SER A 155 0.63 -24.11 0.56
N THR A 156 1.66 -24.25 -0.28
CA THR A 156 2.76 -23.30 -0.38
C THR A 156 2.41 -22.05 -1.18
N SER A 157 1.38 -22.12 -2.04
CA SER A 157 0.86 -21.01 -2.84
C SER A 157 -0.66 -20.89 -2.70
N LEU A 158 -1.18 -19.68 -2.44
CA LEU A 158 -2.59 -19.43 -2.16
C LEU A 158 -3.01 -17.99 -2.55
N GLU A 159 -4.23 -17.80 -3.06
CA GLU A 159 -4.83 -16.47 -3.15
C GLU A 159 -5.33 -16.01 -1.76
N TYR A 160 -4.78 -14.91 -1.25
CA TYR A 160 -5.17 -14.27 0.01
C TYR A 160 -5.54 -12.81 -0.24
N LEU A 161 -6.76 -12.41 0.14
CA LEU A 161 -7.31 -11.06 -0.11
C LEU A 161 -7.13 -10.55 -1.56
N GLY A 162 -7.17 -11.49 -2.52
CA GLY A 162 -7.02 -11.25 -3.96
C GLY A 162 -5.59 -11.19 -4.51
N ILE A 163 -4.57 -11.44 -3.68
CA ILE A 163 -3.16 -11.52 -4.10
C ILE A 163 -2.69 -12.96 -3.91
N ILE A 164 -2.01 -13.52 -4.91
CA ILE A 164 -1.40 -14.85 -4.79
C ILE A 164 -0.11 -14.70 -3.97
N LEU A 165 -0.01 -15.41 -2.85
CA LEU A 165 1.19 -15.46 -2.01
C LEU A 165 1.85 -16.84 -2.16
N ASP A 166 3.14 -16.86 -2.47
CA ASP A 166 3.96 -18.08 -2.54
C ASP A 166 5.07 -18.02 -1.50
N SER A 167 5.06 -19.00 -0.60
CA SER A 167 5.93 -19.14 0.56
C SER A 167 7.22 -19.94 0.31
N MET A 168 7.35 -20.59 -0.84
CA MET A 168 8.58 -21.27 -1.26
C MET A 168 9.52 -20.27 -1.96
N HIS A 169 8.97 -19.46 -2.85
CA HIS A 169 9.70 -18.44 -3.60
C HIS A 169 9.74 -17.07 -2.88
N MET A 170 8.95 -16.91 -1.81
CA MET A 170 8.82 -15.67 -1.04
C MET A 170 8.38 -14.49 -1.93
N ILE A 171 7.30 -14.69 -2.69
CA ILE A 171 6.75 -13.73 -3.65
C ILE A 171 5.26 -13.47 -3.43
N ALA A 172 4.83 -12.26 -3.81
CA ALA A 172 3.44 -11.92 -4.06
C ALA A 172 3.24 -11.74 -5.57
N LYS A 173 2.22 -12.38 -6.15
CA LYS A 173 1.77 -12.16 -7.52
C LYS A 173 0.40 -11.48 -7.56
N LEU A 174 0.31 -10.39 -8.32
CA LEU A 174 -0.96 -9.80 -8.75
C LEU A 174 -1.60 -10.71 -9.82
N PRO A 175 -2.86 -11.17 -9.67
CA PRO A 175 -3.49 -12.03 -10.68
C PRO A 175 -3.55 -11.38 -12.06
N ASP A 176 -3.35 -12.17 -13.12
CA ASP A 176 -3.13 -11.64 -14.48
C ASP A 176 -4.34 -10.87 -15.02
N GLU A 177 -5.56 -11.30 -14.67
CA GLU A 177 -6.81 -10.60 -15.00
C GLU A 177 -6.94 -9.24 -14.29
N LYS A 178 -6.40 -9.07 -13.08
CA LYS A 178 -6.26 -7.75 -12.44
C LYS A 178 -5.21 -6.90 -13.17
N LEU A 179 -4.05 -7.48 -13.53
CA LEU A 179 -2.97 -6.78 -14.23
C LEU A 179 -3.42 -6.26 -15.62
N VAL A 180 -4.14 -7.08 -16.38
CA VAL A 180 -4.76 -6.68 -17.67
C VAL A 180 -5.74 -5.53 -17.45
N ARG A 181 -6.74 -5.71 -16.57
CA ARG A 181 -7.75 -4.67 -16.29
C ARG A 181 -7.15 -3.32 -15.89
N ILE A 182 -6.06 -3.30 -15.12
CA ILE A 182 -5.41 -2.03 -14.73
C ILE A 182 -4.74 -1.35 -15.94
N LYS A 183 -4.10 -2.11 -16.83
CA LYS A 183 -3.53 -1.58 -18.08
C LYS A 183 -4.61 -0.99 -18.99
N ASP A 184 -5.72 -1.70 -19.17
CA ASP A 184 -6.82 -1.26 -20.03
C ASP A 184 -7.47 0.04 -19.52
N ILE A 185 -7.70 0.11 -18.20
CA ILE A 185 -8.19 1.34 -17.55
C ILE A 185 -7.18 2.48 -17.79
N LEU A 186 -5.89 2.30 -17.47
CA LEU A 186 -4.86 3.34 -17.67
C LEU A 186 -4.82 3.82 -19.12
N TYR A 187 -4.74 2.90 -20.09
CA TYR A 187 -4.71 3.20 -21.51
C TYR A 187 -5.91 4.04 -21.96
N SER A 188 -7.11 3.70 -21.49
CA SER A 188 -8.33 4.44 -21.81
C SER A 188 -8.38 5.88 -21.25
N TYR A 189 -7.46 6.27 -20.35
CA TYR A 189 -7.36 7.63 -19.80
C TYR A 189 -6.20 8.43 -20.40
N LEU A 190 -5.17 7.78 -20.97
CA LEU A 190 -3.98 8.45 -21.54
C LEU A 190 -4.30 9.50 -22.62
N ASN A 191 -5.42 9.34 -23.34
CA ASN A 191 -5.88 10.28 -24.37
C ASN A 191 -7.02 11.22 -23.91
N ARG A 192 -7.52 11.10 -22.68
CA ARG A 192 -8.63 11.93 -22.17
C ARG A 192 -8.17 13.30 -21.68
N ARG A 193 -9.00 14.33 -21.84
CA ARG A 193 -8.77 15.68 -21.27
C ARG A 193 -9.24 15.79 -19.82
N SER A 194 -10.31 15.09 -19.46
CA SER A 194 -10.85 15.00 -18.08
C SER A 194 -11.49 13.63 -17.84
N CYS A 195 -11.80 13.35 -16.58
CA CYS A 195 -12.66 12.24 -16.15
C CYS A 195 -13.48 12.68 -14.93
N THR A 196 -14.54 11.97 -14.56
CA THR A 196 -15.27 12.25 -13.31
C THR A 196 -14.42 11.93 -12.07
N LYS A 197 -14.76 12.52 -10.91
CA LYS A 197 -14.17 12.14 -9.62
C LYS A 197 -14.38 10.65 -9.31
N ARG A 198 -15.56 10.10 -9.62
CA ARG A 198 -15.85 8.66 -9.50
C ARG A 198 -14.91 7.79 -10.34
N GLU A 199 -14.63 8.21 -11.58
CA GLU A 199 -13.64 7.55 -12.46
C GLU A 199 -12.22 7.61 -11.90
N MET A 200 -11.75 8.78 -11.46
CA MET A 200 -10.43 8.93 -10.84
C MET A 200 -10.30 8.06 -9.58
N LEU A 201 -11.31 8.05 -8.71
CA LEU A 201 -11.35 7.20 -7.51
C LEU A 201 -11.37 5.69 -7.84
N SER A 202 -12.01 5.30 -8.94
CA SER A 202 -12.00 3.92 -9.44
C SER A 202 -10.60 3.49 -9.89
N LEU A 203 -9.93 4.31 -10.73
CA LEU A 203 -8.54 4.11 -11.11
C LEU A 203 -7.61 4.06 -9.88
N LEU A 204 -7.81 4.96 -8.91
CA LEU A 204 -7.06 4.97 -7.65
C LEU A 204 -7.27 3.69 -6.82
N GLY A 205 -8.48 3.14 -6.77
CA GLY A 205 -8.74 1.85 -6.12
C GLY A 205 -7.95 0.71 -6.79
N HIS A 206 -7.93 0.70 -8.12
CA HIS A 206 -7.15 -0.24 -8.94
C HIS A 206 -5.63 -0.11 -8.75
N LEU A 207 -5.09 1.11 -8.72
CA LEU A 207 -3.67 1.35 -8.46
C LEU A 207 -3.29 1.01 -7.00
N ASN A 208 -4.09 1.40 -6.01
CA ASN A 208 -3.88 1.02 -4.60
C ASN A 208 -3.85 -0.49 -4.39
N TYR A 209 -4.70 -1.23 -5.13
CA TYR A 209 -4.71 -2.67 -5.08
C TYR A 209 -3.41 -3.28 -5.62
N ALA A 210 -2.87 -2.79 -6.74
CA ALA A 210 -1.56 -3.20 -7.23
C ALA A 210 -0.42 -2.78 -6.27
N CYS A 211 -0.57 -1.66 -5.55
CA CYS A 211 0.36 -1.21 -4.51
C CYS A 211 0.40 -2.08 -3.24
N LYS A 212 -0.45 -3.12 -3.14
CA LYS A 212 -0.25 -4.25 -2.18
C LYS A 212 1.02 -5.04 -2.51
N VAL A 213 1.35 -5.15 -3.80
CA VAL A 213 2.46 -5.94 -4.35
C VAL A 213 3.62 -5.02 -4.77
N ILE A 214 3.31 -3.90 -5.43
CA ILE A 214 4.27 -2.89 -5.88
C ILE A 214 4.42 -1.80 -4.80
N ILE A 215 5.18 -2.10 -3.74
CA ILE A 215 5.34 -1.19 -2.59
C ILE A 215 5.79 0.23 -2.98
N PRO A 216 6.76 0.45 -3.90
CA PRO A 216 7.16 1.80 -4.33
C PRO A 216 6.06 2.61 -5.03
N GLY A 217 5.04 1.95 -5.60
CA GLY A 217 3.94 2.62 -6.31
C GLY A 217 3.05 3.47 -5.41
N ARG A 218 3.03 3.22 -4.09
CA ARG A 218 2.17 3.90 -3.10
C ARG A 218 2.31 5.44 -3.15
N SER A 219 3.48 5.95 -3.51
CA SER A 219 3.71 7.40 -3.68
C SER A 219 2.89 8.04 -4.80
N PHE A 220 2.74 7.36 -5.94
CA PHE A 220 2.12 7.91 -7.15
C PHE A 220 0.59 7.87 -7.11
N VAL A 221 0.01 7.12 -6.17
CA VAL A 221 -1.40 7.25 -5.77
C VAL A 221 -1.70 8.64 -5.21
N SER A 222 -0.76 9.25 -4.46
CA SER A 222 -1.04 10.47 -3.68
C SER A 222 -1.34 11.70 -4.54
N TYR A 223 -0.77 11.83 -5.74
CA TYR A 223 -1.04 12.96 -6.63
C TYR A 223 -2.41 12.83 -7.32
N LEU A 224 -2.71 11.67 -7.90
CA LEU A 224 -4.03 11.37 -8.46
C LEU A 224 -5.15 11.51 -7.40
N LEU A 225 -4.88 11.12 -6.15
CA LEU A 225 -5.81 11.32 -5.04
C LEU A 225 -6.02 12.81 -4.71
N THR A 226 -4.95 13.62 -4.74
CA THR A 226 -5.05 15.08 -4.57
C THR A 226 -5.94 15.70 -5.66
N LEU A 227 -5.81 15.25 -6.92
CA LEU A 227 -6.68 15.67 -8.02
C LEU A 227 -8.13 15.18 -7.85
N ALA A 228 -8.35 13.95 -7.38
CA ALA A 228 -9.70 13.45 -7.07
C ALA A 228 -10.40 14.29 -6.00
N HIS A 229 -9.64 14.89 -5.07
CA HIS A 229 -10.17 15.79 -4.04
C HIS A 229 -10.22 17.28 -4.48
N SER A 230 -9.77 17.64 -5.69
CA SER A 230 -9.88 19.03 -6.19
C SER A 230 -11.31 19.43 -6.60
N VAL A 231 -12.26 18.49 -6.56
CA VAL A 231 -13.69 18.75 -6.80
C VAL A 231 -14.54 18.08 -5.71
N ARG A 232 -15.68 18.71 -5.39
CA ARG A 232 -16.59 18.27 -4.32
C ARG A 232 -17.28 16.94 -4.63
N GLU A 233 -18.17 16.92 -5.63
CA GLU A 233 -19.07 15.78 -5.87
C GLU A 233 -18.50 14.70 -6.80
N LEU A 234 -19.00 13.47 -6.65
CA LEU A 234 -18.50 12.29 -7.40
C LEU A 234 -18.68 12.38 -8.92
N TYR A 235 -19.67 13.14 -9.39
CA TYR A 235 -19.95 13.35 -10.82
C TYR A 235 -19.24 14.57 -11.42
N HIS A 236 -18.57 15.40 -10.61
CA HIS A 236 -17.79 16.53 -11.13
C HIS A 236 -16.55 16.04 -11.89
N HIS A 237 -16.17 16.77 -12.95
CA HIS A 237 -15.00 16.46 -13.76
C HIS A 237 -13.70 17.00 -13.16
N VAL A 238 -12.68 16.14 -13.15
CA VAL A 238 -11.29 16.43 -12.80
C VAL A 238 -10.48 16.50 -14.09
N THR A 239 -9.74 17.59 -14.30
CA THR A 239 -8.86 17.76 -15.46
C THR A 239 -7.62 16.86 -15.34
N ILE A 240 -7.31 16.10 -16.40
CA ILE A 240 -6.11 15.25 -16.44
C ILE A 240 -4.92 16.13 -16.85
N THR A 241 -4.27 16.70 -15.83
CA THR A 241 -3.07 17.53 -15.95
C THR A 241 -1.92 16.78 -16.64
N LYS A 242 -0.89 17.50 -17.10
CA LYS A 242 0.32 16.86 -17.65
C LYS A 242 0.91 15.85 -16.65
N GLY A 243 1.21 16.29 -15.42
CA GLY A 243 1.75 15.40 -14.38
C GLY A 243 0.90 14.17 -14.07
N CYS A 244 -0.43 14.28 -14.19
CA CYS A 244 -1.34 13.14 -14.01
C CYS A 244 -1.20 12.13 -15.17
N ARG A 245 -1.06 12.62 -16.40
CA ARG A 245 -0.80 11.83 -17.60
C ARG A 245 0.59 11.19 -17.56
N ASP A 246 1.59 11.92 -17.09
CA ASP A 246 2.97 11.43 -16.90
C ASP A 246 2.99 10.26 -15.88
N ASP A 247 2.24 10.39 -14.78
CA ASP A 247 2.08 9.34 -13.76
C ASP A 247 1.32 8.12 -14.33
N MET A 248 0.22 8.33 -15.07
CA MET A 248 -0.52 7.25 -15.74
C MET A 248 0.34 6.54 -16.79
N ALA A 249 1.16 7.27 -17.55
CA ALA A 249 2.07 6.72 -18.54
C ALA A 249 3.20 5.91 -17.90
N MET A 250 3.74 6.37 -16.76
CA MET A 250 4.70 5.63 -15.95
C MET A 250 4.12 4.30 -15.46
N TRP A 251 2.92 4.33 -14.89
CA TRP A 251 2.18 3.13 -14.49
C TRP A 251 1.90 2.19 -15.65
N PHE A 252 1.42 2.70 -16.79
CA PHE A 252 1.09 1.88 -17.97
C PHE A 252 2.33 1.20 -18.57
N LYS A 253 3.43 1.96 -18.75
CA LYS A 253 4.71 1.45 -19.27
C LYS A 253 5.31 0.41 -18.31
N PHE A 254 5.14 0.58 -16.99
CA PHE A 254 5.65 -0.35 -15.99
C PHE A 254 4.86 -1.66 -16.01
N LEU A 255 3.54 -1.59 -15.86
CA LEU A 255 2.65 -2.76 -15.83
C LEU A 255 2.64 -3.55 -17.15
N SER A 256 3.04 -2.92 -18.25
CA SER A 256 3.22 -3.58 -19.56
C SER A 256 4.54 -4.36 -19.67
N GLN A 257 5.53 -4.08 -18.83
CA GLN A 257 6.83 -4.79 -18.78
C GLN A 257 6.98 -5.69 -17.55
N TRP A 258 6.14 -5.51 -16.53
CA TRP A 258 6.17 -6.25 -15.28
C TRP A 258 5.34 -7.54 -15.36
N ASN A 259 5.90 -8.66 -14.87
CA ASN A 259 5.31 -10.00 -14.89
C ASN A 259 4.27 -10.26 -13.79
N GLY A 260 3.83 -9.22 -13.08
CA GLY A 260 2.89 -9.33 -11.96
C GLY A 260 3.50 -9.75 -10.62
N ILE A 261 4.82 -10.02 -10.55
CA ILE A 261 5.48 -10.62 -9.37
C ILE A 261 6.38 -9.62 -8.64
N SER A 262 6.22 -9.52 -7.32
CA SER A 262 7.18 -8.88 -6.41
C SER A 262 7.70 -9.88 -5.38
N PHE A 263 8.99 -9.80 -5.06
CA PHE A 263 9.59 -10.53 -3.94
C PHE A 263 9.28 -9.84 -2.61
N PHE A 264 9.11 -10.61 -1.54
CA PHE A 264 8.92 -10.09 -0.20
C PHE A 264 10.15 -9.26 0.22
N ILE A 265 9.96 -7.96 0.34
CA ILE A 265 11.02 -7.03 0.74
C ILE A 265 11.35 -7.25 2.22
N SER A 266 12.64 -7.26 2.55
CA SER A 266 13.13 -7.38 3.94
C SER A 266 12.51 -6.31 4.85
N ASP A 267 12.36 -6.61 6.13
CA ASP A 267 11.93 -5.58 7.11
C ASP A 267 13.13 -4.79 7.63
N ASN A 268 14.34 -5.36 7.52
CA ASN A 268 15.58 -4.69 7.89
C ASN A 268 15.86 -3.55 6.90
N VAL A 269 16.04 -2.35 7.46
CA VAL A 269 16.52 -1.18 6.74
C VAL A 269 18.05 -1.16 6.83
N ILE A 270 18.72 -0.97 5.69
CA ILE A 270 20.18 -0.93 5.57
C ILE A 270 20.58 0.51 5.24
N ASN A 271 21.49 1.11 6.01
CA ASN A 271 22.01 2.44 5.66
C ASN A 271 22.83 2.35 4.37
N ALA A 272 22.75 3.37 3.52
CA ALA A 272 23.51 3.40 2.27
C ALA A 272 25.03 3.27 2.53
N SER A 273 25.53 3.90 3.59
CA SER A 273 26.90 3.75 4.11
C SER A 273 27.32 2.29 4.30
N ASP A 274 26.50 1.52 5.01
CA ASP A 274 26.78 0.14 5.42
C ASP A 274 26.66 -0.83 4.23
N PHE A 275 25.91 -0.40 3.21
CA PHE A 275 25.83 -1.08 1.92
C PHE A 275 27.03 -0.74 0.99
N HIS A 276 27.92 0.14 1.43
CA HIS A 276 29.01 0.79 0.68
C HIS A 276 28.50 1.58 -0.54
N LEU A 277 27.34 2.23 -0.41
CA LEU A 277 26.68 3.07 -1.39
C LEU A 277 26.70 4.54 -0.95
N PHE A 278 27.29 5.39 -1.76
CA PHE A 278 27.57 6.80 -1.45
C PHE A 278 27.18 7.68 -2.63
N THR A 279 26.45 8.77 -2.40
CA THR A 279 25.95 9.69 -3.45
C THR A 279 26.03 11.15 -3.03
N ASP A 280 26.56 12.01 -3.90
CA ASP A 280 26.79 13.43 -3.63
C ASP A 280 26.69 14.31 -4.90
N ALA A 281 26.43 15.61 -4.70
CA ALA A 281 26.26 16.60 -5.75
C ALA A 281 26.89 17.95 -5.36
N SER A 282 27.91 18.38 -6.12
CA SER A 282 28.47 19.72 -6.05
C SER A 282 27.55 20.69 -6.79
N SER A 283 27.10 21.74 -6.12
CA SER A 283 26.20 22.75 -6.69
C SER A 283 26.80 23.54 -7.86
N THR A 284 28.11 23.46 -8.11
CA THR A 284 28.80 24.17 -9.20
C THR A 284 29.49 23.28 -10.23
N ILE A 285 29.96 22.07 -9.86
CA ILE A 285 30.79 21.23 -10.75
C ILE A 285 29.98 20.09 -11.36
N GLY A 286 29.41 19.22 -10.54
CA GLY A 286 28.83 17.97 -11.02
C GLY A 286 28.32 17.07 -9.91
N TYR A 287 28.13 15.81 -10.24
CA TYR A 287 27.57 14.77 -9.37
C TYR A 287 28.46 13.54 -9.35
N GLY A 288 28.42 12.80 -8.24
CA GLY A 288 29.25 11.62 -8.03
C GLY A 288 28.53 10.53 -7.24
N GLY A 289 28.93 9.29 -7.48
CA GLY A 289 28.47 8.16 -6.68
C GLY A 289 29.45 7.00 -6.68
N TYR A 290 29.48 6.26 -5.58
CA TYR A 290 30.32 5.08 -5.38
C TYR A 290 29.47 3.94 -4.83
N PHE A 291 29.65 2.73 -5.38
CA PHE A 291 29.03 1.51 -4.88
C PHE A 291 29.98 0.33 -5.02
N ARG A 292 30.53 -0.12 -3.87
CA ARG A 292 31.37 -1.33 -3.77
C ARG A 292 32.46 -1.37 -4.86
N LYS A 293 33.46 -0.49 -4.74
CA LYS A 293 34.58 -0.25 -5.68
C LYS A 293 34.19 0.39 -7.03
N ARG A 294 32.98 0.17 -7.55
CA ARG A 294 32.50 0.88 -8.74
C ARG A 294 32.11 2.30 -8.38
N TRP A 295 32.19 3.21 -9.34
CA TRP A 295 31.91 4.63 -9.17
C TRP A 295 31.46 5.27 -10.47
N PHE A 296 30.77 6.40 -10.39
CA PHE A 296 30.49 7.28 -11.52
C PHE A 296 30.72 8.73 -11.11
N GLN A 297 30.97 9.59 -12.09
CA GLN A 297 30.88 11.03 -11.93
C GLN A 297 30.43 11.67 -13.25
N GLY A 298 29.82 12.85 -13.19
CA GLY A 298 29.41 13.61 -14.37
C GLY A 298 29.37 15.10 -14.08
N ILE A 299 29.70 15.91 -15.08
CA ILE A 299 29.56 17.37 -15.02
C ILE A 299 28.06 17.68 -15.22
N TRP A 300 27.57 18.79 -14.68
CA TRP A 300 26.25 19.31 -15.06
C TRP A 300 26.25 19.69 -16.55
N PRO A 301 25.26 19.25 -17.35
CA PRO A 301 25.08 19.76 -18.71
C PRO A 301 24.88 21.28 -18.75
N ASP A 302 25.26 21.94 -19.85
CA ASP A 302 25.05 23.38 -20.02
C ASP A 302 23.55 23.76 -20.04
N ASP A 303 22.68 22.82 -20.44
CA ASP A 303 21.22 22.92 -20.44
C ASP A 303 20.57 22.40 -19.13
N PHE A 304 21.34 22.25 -18.04
CA PHE A 304 20.85 21.72 -16.76
C PHE A 304 19.93 22.70 -16.01
N ILE A 305 18.64 22.69 -16.37
CA ILE A 305 17.60 23.45 -15.68
C ILE A 305 17.44 22.96 -14.24
N ARG A 306 17.52 23.90 -13.29
CA ARG A 306 17.24 23.70 -11.87
C ARG A 306 15.91 24.34 -11.47
N PRO A 307 15.25 23.89 -10.39
CA PRO A 307 14.20 24.66 -9.73
C PRO A 307 14.71 26.01 -9.22
N ASP A 308 13.90 27.06 -9.39
CA ASP A 308 14.22 28.43 -8.96
C ASP A 308 14.26 28.59 -7.43
N GLU A 309 13.39 27.85 -6.72
CA GLU A 309 13.37 27.81 -5.26
C GLU A 309 14.55 27.00 -4.73
N GLU A 310 15.44 27.62 -3.95
CA GLU A 310 16.66 27.02 -3.41
C GLU A 310 16.41 25.68 -2.69
N SER A 311 15.34 25.58 -1.90
CA SER A 311 14.98 24.33 -1.18
C SER A 311 14.74 23.15 -2.12
N PHE A 312 14.14 23.41 -3.29
CA PHE A 312 13.94 22.44 -4.36
C PHE A 312 15.20 22.28 -5.22
N SER A 313 15.99 23.33 -5.41
CA SER A 313 17.27 23.28 -6.13
C SER A 313 18.24 22.30 -5.47
N MET A 314 18.44 22.42 -4.15
CA MET A 314 19.27 21.50 -3.37
C MET A 314 18.68 20.08 -3.33
N ALA A 315 17.35 19.93 -3.20
CA ALA A 315 16.71 18.61 -3.22
C ALA A 315 16.80 17.92 -4.59
N TYR A 316 16.79 18.68 -5.68
CA TYR A 316 17.01 18.16 -7.03
C TYR A 316 18.45 17.65 -7.18
N LEU A 317 19.43 18.42 -6.70
CA LEU A 317 20.85 18.05 -6.68
C LEU A 317 21.09 16.77 -5.86
N GLU A 318 20.54 16.63 -4.64
CA GLU A 318 20.69 15.41 -3.83
C GLU A 318 20.05 14.17 -4.46
N VAL A 319 18.86 14.30 -5.05
CA VAL A 319 18.12 13.16 -5.63
C VAL A 319 18.74 12.69 -6.95
N TYR A 320 19.43 13.56 -7.69
CA TYR A 320 20.01 13.25 -9.00
C TYR A 320 21.00 12.05 -9.00
N PRO A 321 22.07 12.02 -8.16
CA PRO A 321 22.98 10.86 -8.09
C PRO A 321 22.32 9.62 -7.46
N ILE A 322 21.26 9.78 -6.65
CA ILE A 322 20.46 8.65 -6.15
C ILE A 322 19.71 7.96 -7.30
N VAL A 323 19.14 8.73 -8.24
CA VAL A 323 18.51 8.19 -9.46
C VAL A 323 19.53 7.48 -10.35
N ILE A 324 20.71 8.08 -10.59
CA ILE A 324 21.77 7.42 -11.38
C ILE A 324 22.19 6.09 -10.73
N SER A 325 22.39 6.09 -9.42
CA SER A 325 22.72 4.88 -8.65
C SER A 325 21.63 3.81 -8.78
N ALA A 326 20.36 4.21 -8.76
CA ALA A 326 19.21 3.31 -8.95
C ALA A 326 19.10 2.75 -10.39
N ILE A 327 19.52 3.51 -11.41
CA ILE A 327 19.60 3.05 -12.80
C ILE A 327 20.75 2.04 -12.97
N LEU A 328 21.96 2.39 -12.50
CA LEU A 328 23.17 1.59 -12.69
C LEU A 328 23.18 0.31 -11.83
N TRP A 329 22.77 0.41 -10.57
CA TRP A 329 23.01 -0.62 -9.55
C TRP A 329 21.75 -1.15 -8.88
N GLY A 330 20.58 -0.56 -9.15
CA GLY A 330 19.30 -0.93 -8.53
C GLY A 330 18.94 -2.42 -8.66
N HIS A 331 19.43 -3.10 -9.69
CA HIS A 331 19.27 -4.54 -9.88
C HIS A 331 19.90 -5.39 -8.75
N GLU A 332 21.00 -4.92 -8.14
CA GLU A 332 21.63 -5.57 -6.98
C GLU A 332 20.93 -5.22 -5.65
N TRP A 333 20.06 -4.21 -5.66
CA TRP A 333 19.38 -3.70 -4.47
C TRP A 333 18.11 -4.51 -4.14
N SER A 334 17.74 -5.48 -5.00
CA SER A 334 16.53 -6.29 -4.85
C SER A 334 16.35 -6.87 -3.44
N THR A 335 15.10 -6.90 -2.99
CA THR A 335 14.57 -7.24 -1.66
C THR A 335 15.03 -6.35 -0.49
N LYS A 336 15.82 -5.30 -0.71
CA LYS A 336 16.34 -4.43 0.36
C LYS A 336 15.51 -3.16 0.55
N ARG A 337 15.57 -2.62 1.76
CA ARG A 337 15.21 -1.23 2.08
C ARG A 337 16.50 -0.46 2.31
N ILE A 338 16.77 0.56 1.49
CA ILE A 338 18.00 1.34 1.58
C ILE A 338 17.66 2.73 2.13
N LEU A 339 18.33 3.11 3.22
CA LEU A 339 18.20 4.43 3.85
C LEU A 339 19.34 5.34 3.41
N PHE A 340 19.01 6.38 2.66
CA PHE A 340 19.96 7.42 2.27
C PHE A 340 20.01 8.51 3.35
N HIS A 341 21.21 8.98 3.67
CA HIS A 341 21.40 10.18 4.48
C HIS A 341 21.36 11.39 3.54
N CYS A 342 20.54 12.37 3.89
CA CYS A 342 20.34 13.61 3.15
C CYS A 342 20.66 14.82 4.03
N ASP A 343 21.24 15.86 3.44
CA ASP A 343 21.49 17.14 4.14
C ASP A 343 20.26 18.07 4.12
N ASN A 344 19.29 17.81 3.24
CA ASN A 344 18.13 18.67 3.05
C ASN A 344 16.81 17.95 3.42
N MET A 345 16.04 18.55 4.33
CA MET A 345 14.71 18.09 4.73
C MET A 345 13.72 17.98 3.56
N SER A 346 13.85 18.81 2.52
CA SER A 346 13.06 18.69 1.28
C SER A 346 13.34 17.37 0.57
N SER A 347 14.61 16.95 0.42
CA SER A 347 14.98 15.63 -0.14
C SER A 347 14.35 14.49 0.65
N VAL A 348 14.43 14.56 1.99
CA VAL A 348 13.88 13.56 2.91
C VAL A 348 12.36 13.43 2.76
N TYR A 349 11.65 14.56 2.68
CA TYR A 349 10.21 14.57 2.43
C TYR A 349 9.86 14.04 1.03
N ILE A 350 10.59 14.49 0.01
CA ILE A 350 10.35 14.15 -1.40
C ILE A 350 10.57 12.66 -1.64
N ILE A 351 11.62 12.05 -1.09
CA ILE A 351 11.89 10.61 -1.18
C ILE A 351 10.82 9.82 -0.39
N ASN A 352 10.62 10.11 0.90
CA ASN A 352 9.74 9.30 1.75
C ASN A 352 8.24 9.43 1.45
N LYS A 353 7.81 10.54 0.83
CA LYS A 353 6.44 10.67 0.30
C LYS A 353 6.36 10.31 -1.18
N GLY A 354 7.47 10.34 -1.92
CA GLY A 354 7.55 10.21 -3.37
C GLY A 354 6.73 11.27 -4.12
N ARG A 355 6.67 12.50 -3.60
CA ARG A 355 5.99 13.63 -4.25
C ARG A 355 6.61 14.99 -3.92
N SER A 356 6.57 15.91 -4.89
CA SER A 356 6.99 17.31 -4.77
C SER A 356 5.93 18.23 -5.39
N LYS A 357 6.00 19.54 -5.08
CA LYS A 357 5.29 20.58 -5.86
C LYS A 357 6.04 20.92 -7.16
N CYS A 358 7.36 20.68 -7.21
CA CYS A 358 8.19 20.98 -8.37
C CYS A 358 8.10 19.85 -9.42
N ASN A 359 7.62 20.18 -10.62
CA ASN A 359 7.50 19.24 -11.74
C ASN A 359 8.86 18.66 -12.19
N VAL A 360 9.94 19.46 -12.13
CA VAL A 360 11.30 19.03 -12.54
C VAL A 360 11.78 17.88 -11.64
N ILE A 361 11.61 18.02 -10.32
CA ILE A 361 11.90 16.97 -9.34
C ILE A 361 11.03 15.73 -9.57
N MET A 362 9.74 15.90 -9.91
CA MET A 362 8.86 14.74 -10.14
C MET A 362 9.34 13.81 -11.25
N ASN A 363 10.11 14.31 -12.23
CA ASN A 363 10.71 13.46 -13.27
C ASN A 363 11.81 12.55 -12.70
N LEU A 364 12.62 13.02 -11.75
CA LEU A 364 13.55 12.17 -11.00
C LEU A 364 12.82 11.17 -10.11
N VAL A 365 11.78 11.60 -9.38
CA VAL A 365 11.03 10.72 -8.47
C VAL A 365 10.31 9.60 -9.25
N ARG A 366 9.76 9.90 -10.44
CA ARG A 366 9.24 8.87 -11.36
C ARG A 366 10.31 7.86 -11.77
N ARG A 367 11.51 8.32 -12.14
CA ARG A 367 12.62 7.44 -12.54
C ARG A 367 13.13 6.59 -11.37
N LEU A 368 13.21 7.16 -10.16
CA LEU A 368 13.57 6.43 -8.94
C LEU A 368 12.56 5.32 -8.63
N THR A 369 11.26 5.66 -8.63
CA THR A 369 10.18 4.71 -8.34
C THR A 369 10.04 3.65 -9.43
N TRP A 370 10.26 4.00 -10.71
CA TRP A 370 10.37 3.04 -11.80
C TRP A 370 11.47 2.01 -11.53
N CYS A 371 12.67 2.44 -11.13
CA CYS A 371 13.78 1.53 -10.83
C CYS A 371 13.48 0.69 -9.58
N ALA A 372 12.94 1.30 -8.52
CA ALA A 372 12.54 0.62 -7.28
C ALA A 372 11.49 -0.47 -7.53
N ALA A 373 10.48 -0.19 -8.37
CA ALA A 373 9.47 -1.16 -8.76
C ALA A 373 10.03 -2.26 -9.69
N LYS A 374 10.82 -1.88 -10.70
CA LYS A 374 11.43 -2.83 -11.67
C LYS A 374 12.40 -3.81 -11.02
N PHE A 375 13.18 -3.36 -10.04
CA PHE A 375 14.20 -4.16 -9.38
C PHE A 375 13.82 -4.63 -7.96
N ASN A 376 12.58 -4.35 -7.53
CA ASN A 376 11.99 -4.80 -6.27
C ASN A 376 12.80 -4.38 -5.01
N PHE A 377 13.06 -3.08 -4.87
CA PHE A 377 13.65 -2.48 -3.66
C PHE A 377 12.81 -1.30 -3.16
N VAL A 378 13.11 -0.80 -1.95
CA VAL A 378 12.52 0.44 -1.40
C VAL A 378 13.62 1.40 -1.01
N VAL A 379 13.40 2.68 -1.31
CA VAL A 379 14.24 3.81 -0.88
C VAL A 379 13.56 4.52 0.28
N HIS A 380 14.34 4.82 1.31
CA HIS A 380 13.99 5.72 2.38
C HIS A 380 15.08 6.80 2.51
N ALA A 381 14.76 7.91 3.15
CA ALA A 381 15.73 8.96 3.46
C ALA A 381 15.61 9.43 4.92
N VAL A 382 16.72 9.91 5.49
CA VAL A 382 16.75 10.57 6.80
C VAL A 382 17.67 11.78 6.75
N HIS A 383 17.33 12.82 7.51
CA HIS A 383 18.10 14.04 7.60
C HIS A 383 19.30 13.87 8.54
N VAL A 384 20.51 14.15 8.05
CA VAL A 384 21.75 14.11 8.82
C VAL A 384 22.55 15.37 8.53
N PRO A 385 22.58 16.36 9.45
CA PRO A 385 23.40 17.55 9.32
C PRO A 385 24.87 17.19 9.13
N GLY A 386 25.57 17.85 8.19
CA GLY A 386 27.01 17.64 8.01
C GLY A 386 27.41 16.24 7.51
N LYS A 387 26.51 15.55 6.79
CA LYS A 387 26.71 14.25 6.12
C LYS A 387 28.14 14.04 5.60
N GLU A 388 28.94 13.24 6.33
CA GLU A 388 30.29 12.89 5.90
C GLU A 388 30.28 11.91 4.72
N ASN A 389 30.28 12.43 3.50
CA ASN A 389 30.34 11.65 2.27
C ASN A 389 31.61 11.93 1.45
N ASN A 390 32.76 11.87 2.11
CA ASN A 390 34.07 12.24 1.55
C ASN A 390 34.41 11.56 0.20
N ILE A 391 33.99 10.31 -0.01
CA ILE A 391 34.25 9.58 -1.27
C ILE A 391 33.47 10.21 -2.43
N ALA A 392 32.16 10.43 -2.26
CA ALA A 392 31.33 10.99 -3.34
C ALA A 392 31.50 12.51 -3.49
N ASP A 393 31.82 13.26 -2.42
CA ASP A 393 32.21 14.68 -2.47
C ASP A 393 33.50 14.88 -3.29
N ALA A 394 34.46 13.95 -3.19
CA ALA A 394 35.64 13.96 -4.06
C ALA A 394 35.28 13.68 -5.54
N LEU A 395 34.27 12.87 -5.82
CA LEU A 395 33.78 12.59 -7.19
C LEU A 395 32.95 13.75 -7.77
N SER A 396 32.01 14.29 -7.00
CA SER A 396 31.13 15.39 -7.44
C SER A 396 31.91 16.68 -7.73
N ARG A 397 33.07 16.85 -7.11
CA ARG A 397 34.04 17.94 -7.36
C ARG A 397 35.20 17.57 -8.29
N TYR A 398 35.19 16.40 -8.93
CA TYR A 398 36.26 15.93 -9.85
C TYR A 398 37.67 15.85 -9.23
N GLN A 399 37.76 15.73 -7.90
CA GLN A 399 39.01 15.69 -7.13
C GLN A 399 39.65 14.31 -7.16
N MET A 400 39.98 13.81 -8.35
CA MET A 400 40.42 12.42 -8.59
C MET A 400 41.58 11.96 -7.69
N LYS A 401 42.53 12.84 -7.35
CA LYS A 401 43.63 12.52 -6.42
C LYS A 401 43.12 12.19 -5.01
N ARG A 402 42.19 13.00 -4.47
CA ARG A 402 41.54 12.77 -3.17
C ARG A 402 40.65 11.53 -3.20
N PHE A 403 39.87 11.35 -4.27
CA PHE A 403 39.07 10.13 -4.46
C PHE A 403 39.94 8.85 -4.41
N ARG A 404 41.07 8.82 -5.12
CA ARG A 404 42.00 7.67 -5.12
C ARG A 404 42.74 7.46 -3.78
N GLN A 405 42.85 8.48 -2.94
CA GLN A 405 43.35 8.34 -1.57
C GLN A 405 42.29 7.79 -0.61
N LEU A 406 41.01 8.15 -0.80
CA LEU A 406 39.90 7.70 0.03
C LEU A 406 39.37 6.31 -0.35
N ALA A 407 39.43 5.95 -1.64
CA ALA A 407 39.00 4.68 -2.20
C ALA A 407 40.10 4.10 -3.14
N PRO A 408 41.24 3.65 -2.58
CA PRO A 408 42.37 3.15 -3.38
C PRO A 408 42.06 1.84 -4.12
N ASP A 409 41.05 1.09 -3.66
CA ASP A 409 40.57 -0.17 -4.24
C ASP A 409 39.44 0.02 -5.27
N ALA A 410 39.09 1.27 -5.60
CA ALA A 410 38.08 1.60 -6.59
C ALA A 410 38.49 1.18 -8.01
N SER A 411 37.53 0.78 -8.85
CA SER A 411 37.74 0.40 -10.25
C SER A 411 38.57 1.44 -11.03
N PRO A 412 39.44 1.03 -11.97
CA PRO A 412 40.28 1.99 -12.71
C PRO A 412 39.42 2.96 -13.54
N ASN A 413 38.35 2.45 -14.17
CA ASN A 413 37.41 3.23 -14.97
C ASN A 413 36.08 3.42 -14.22
N PRO A 414 35.35 4.53 -14.45
CA PRO A 414 33.99 4.72 -13.95
C PRO A 414 32.98 3.85 -14.71
N CYS A 415 31.80 3.68 -14.11
CA CYS A 415 30.58 3.32 -14.82
C CYS A 415 30.12 4.51 -15.68
N THR A 416 29.75 4.26 -16.93
CA THR A 416 29.19 5.27 -17.83
C THR A 416 27.88 5.82 -17.26
N CYS A 417 27.82 7.14 -17.03
CA CYS A 417 26.56 7.80 -16.69
C CYS A 417 25.57 7.70 -17.86
N PRO A 418 24.29 7.35 -17.63
CA PRO A 418 23.26 7.49 -18.65
C PRO A 418 23.08 8.97 -19.04
N PRO A 419 22.65 9.28 -20.28
CA PRO A 419 22.42 10.66 -20.73
C PRO A 419 21.31 11.33 -19.91
N HIS A 420 21.31 12.67 -19.84
CA HIS A 420 20.36 13.43 -19.01
C HIS A 420 18.89 13.09 -19.31
N SER A 421 18.55 12.90 -20.60
CA SER A 421 17.24 12.45 -21.07
C SER A 421 16.81 11.08 -20.55
N GLU A 422 17.76 10.19 -20.21
CA GLU A 422 17.50 8.91 -19.56
C GLU A 422 17.59 8.96 -18.03
N ILE A 423 18.06 10.05 -17.42
CA ILE A 423 18.02 10.24 -15.97
C ILE A 423 16.65 10.79 -15.55
N LEU A 424 16.03 11.61 -16.40
CA LEU A 424 14.66 12.07 -16.19
C LEU A 424 13.63 11.00 -16.61
N TRP A 425 12.42 11.13 -16.09
CA TRP A 425 11.24 10.56 -16.72
C TRP A 425 10.74 11.48 -17.84
N SER A 426 10.61 10.91 -19.04
CA SER A 426 10.09 11.53 -20.27
C SER A 426 8.89 10.75 -20.80
#